data_AF-A0A1S8TRU7-F1
#
_entry.id   AF-A0A1S8TRU7-F1
#
_cell.length_a   1.000
_cell.length_b   1.000
_cell.length_c   1.000
_cell.angle_alpha   90.00
_cell.angle_beta   90.00
_cell.angle_gamma   90.00
#
_symmetry.space_group_name_H-M   'P 1'
#
loop_
_entity.id
_entity.type
_entity.pdbx_description
1 polymer ?
#
loop_
_entity_poly.entity_id
_entity_poly.type
_entity_poly.pdbx_seq_one_letter_code
_entity_poly.pdbx_strand_id
1 'polypeptide(L)'
;MKQRNIDELLKEKNKQNEVKKSWKQRIIESFERNPLLCNKCGTEKFLWKIWHKDYGVIYDIRETSNRKDILYEPKRDKVHRKVLQISLL
;
A
#
# COMPACT_ATOMS: atom_id res chain seq x y z
N MET A 1 -1.18 -8.48 42.10
CA MET A 1 -0.40 -7.95 40.97
C MET A 1 -0.10 -9.13 40.05
N LYS A 2 -0.59 -9.14 38.80
CA LYS A 2 -0.47 -10.32 37.91
C LYS A 2 0.91 -10.27 37.23
N GLN A 3 1.81 -11.19 37.57
CA GLN A 3 3.12 -11.30 36.92
C GLN A 3 2.90 -11.67 35.45
N ARG A 4 3.44 -10.89 34.51
CA ARG A 4 3.37 -11.20 33.08
C ARG A 4 4.47 -12.19 32.71
N ASN A 5 4.16 -13.15 31.84
CA ASN A 5 5.11 -14.14 31.37
C ASN A 5 6.09 -13.49 30.36
N ILE A 6 7.38 -13.81 30.46
CA ILE A 6 8.43 -13.35 29.55
C ILE A 6 8.09 -13.69 28.09
N ASP A 7 7.49 -14.85 27.82
CA ASP A 7 7.09 -15.27 26.48
C ASP A 7 6.01 -14.36 25.87
N GLU A 8 5.05 -13.90 26.68
CA GLU A 8 4.02 -12.96 26.25
C GLU A 8 4.64 -11.61 25.88
N LEU A 9 5.59 -11.12 26.68
CA LEU A 9 6.29 -9.86 26.42
C LEU A 9 7.15 -9.94 25.14
N LEU A 10 7.82 -11.07 24.90
CA LEU A 10 8.58 -11.30 23.68
C LEU A 10 7.66 -11.36 22.45
N LYS A 11 6.50 -12.00 22.57
CA LYS A 11 5.50 -12.09 21.48
C LYS A 11 4.90 -10.73 21.15
N GLU A 12 4.58 -9.91 22.16
CA GLU A 12 4.11 -8.53 21.97
C GLU A 12 5.17 -7.66 21.30
N LYS A 13 6.43 -7.74 21.76
CA LYS A 13 7.56 -6.99 21.18
C LYS A 13 7.81 -7.40 19.72
N ASN A 14 7.75 -8.69 19.41
CA ASN A 14 7.90 -9.20 18.04
C ASN A 14 6.74 -8.75 17.14
N LYS A 15 5.50 -8.72 17.65
CA LYS A 15 4.34 -8.18 16.93
C LYS A 15 4.44 -6.66 16.70
N GLN A 16 5.05 -5.92 17.64
CA GLN A 16 5.35 -4.51 17.47
C GLN A 16 6.49 -4.26 16.46
N ASN A 17 7.42 -5.20 16.35
CA ASN A 17 8.53 -5.19 15.38
C ASN A 17 8.15 -5.80 14.02
N GLU A 18 6.94 -6.34 13.85
CA GLU A 18 6.46 -6.74 12.52
C GLU A 18 6.47 -5.51 11.62
N VAL A 19 7.31 -5.55 10.59
CA VAL A 19 7.41 -4.49 9.59
C VAL A 19 6.02 -4.32 8.99
N LYS A 20 5.37 -3.18 9.31
CA LYS A 20 4.06 -2.86 8.77
C LYS A 20 4.15 -2.94 7.25
N LYS A 21 3.37 -3.86 6.66
CA LYS A 21 3.27 -3.97 5.20
C LYS A 21 2.91 -2.61 4.61
N SER A 22 3.68 -2.17 3.63
CA SER A 22 3.39 -0.98 2.84
C SER A 22 2.03 -1.13 2.14
N TRP A 23 1.41 0.00 1.78
CA TRP A 23 0.15 -0.03 1.01
C TRP A 23 0.30 -0.87 -0.28
N LYS A 24 1.46 -0.79 -0.93
CA LYS A 24 1.77 -1.52 -2.17
C LYS A 24 1.77 -3.03 -1.96
N GLN A 25 2.40 -3.50 -0.88
CA GLN A 25 2.40 -4.92 -0.53
C GLN A 25 0.99 -5.43 -0.24
N ARG A 26 0.18 -4.67 0.50
CA ARG A 26 -1.21 -5.06 0.80
C ARG A 26 -2.05 -5.20 -0.46
N ILE A 27 -1.87 -4.31 -1.43
CA ILE A 27 -2.57 -4.37 -2.71
C ILE A 27 -2.10 -5.58 -3.52
N ILE A 28 -0.80 -5.83 -3.63
CA ILE A 28 -0.28 -7.00 -4.37
C ILE A 28 -0.82 -8.30 -3.77
N GLU A 29 -0.84 -8.41 -2.44
CA GLU A 29 -1.42 -9.56 -1.74
C GLU A 29 -2.93 -9.69 -2.00
N SER A 30 -3.69 -8.59 -1.95
CA SER A 30 -5.15 -8.62 -2.13
C SER A 30 -5.57 -8.97 -3.56
N PHE A 31 -4.77 -8.59 -4.56
CA PHE A 31 -5.06 -8.84 -5.97
C PHE A 31 -4.31 -10.05 -6.54
N GLU A 32 -3.46 -10.71 -5.75
CA GLU A 32 -2.52 -11.78 -6.15
C GLU A 32 -1.59 -11.41 -7.32
N ARG A 33 -1.55 -10.13 -7.70
CA ARG A 33 -0.78 -9.57 -8.79
C ARG A 33 -0.56 -8.09 -8.53
N ASN A 34 0.43 -7.48 -9.18
CA ASN A 34 0.61 -6.04 -9.14
C ASN A 34 -0.38 -5.33 -10.10
N PRO A 35 -1.45 -4.67 -9.61
CA PRO A 35 -2.44 -4.02 -10.48
C PRO A 35 -1.93 -2.73 -11.13
N LEU A 36 -0.76 -2.25 -10.69
CA LEU A 36 -0.07 -1.10 -11.26
C LEU A 36 0.84 -1.49 -12.42
N LEU A 37 1.11 -2.78 -12.65
CA LEU A 37 1.91 -3.18 -13.79
C LEU A 37 1.15 -2.93 -15.11
N CYS A 38 1.82 -2.35 -16.09
CA CYS A 38 1.26 -2.20 -17.43
C CYS A 38 1.42 -3.48 -18.25
N ASN A 39 0.31 -4.13 -18.60
CA ASN A 39 0.32 -5.35 -19.41
C ASN A 39 0.93 -5.18 -20.83
N LYS A 40 1.11 -3.94 -21.31
CA LYS A 40 1.66 -3.66 -22.65
C LYS A 40 3.16 -3.38 -22.66
N CYS A 41 3.69 -2.74 -21.62
CA CYS A 41 5.09 -2.27 -21.61
C CYS A 41 5.89 -2.72 -20.38
N GLY A 42 5.27 -3.43 -19.43
CA GLY A 42 5.92 -3.88 -18.20
C GLY A 42 6.27 -2.76 -17.20
N THR A 43 6.02 -1.50 -17.56
CA THR A 43 6.28 -0.35 -16.67
C THR A 43 5.23 -0.25 -15.58
N GLU A 44 5.67 0.08 -14.37
CA GLU A 44 4.77 0.34 -13.25
C GLU A 44 4.06 1.70 -13.41
N LYS A 45 2.75 1.69 -13.21
CA LYS A 45 1.89 2.86 -13.27
C LYS A 45 1.88 3.57 -11.91
N PHE A 46 1.70 4.88 -11.94
CA PHE A 46 1.47 5.64 -10.72
C PHE A 46 0.09 5.37 -10.15
N LEU A 47 0.06 5.06 -8.86
CA LEU A 47 -1.18 5.03 -8.10
C LEU A 47 -1.58 6.47 -7.74
N TRP A 48 -2.67 6.95 -8.32
CA TRP A 48 -3.18 8.29 -8.00
C TRP A 48 -4.10 8.29 -6.78
N LYS A 49 -4.99 7.30 -6.71
CA LYS A 49 -6.05 7.26 -5.72
C LYS A 49 -6.56 5.85 -5.54
N ILE A 50 -6.88 5.49 -4.30
CA ILE A 50 -7.64 4.31 -3.95
C ILE A 50 -8.98 4.77 -3.40
N TRP A 51 -10.06 4.26 -3.97
CA TRP A 51 -11.41 4.47 -3.46
C TRP A 51 -12.07 3.14 -3.14
N HIS A 52 -12.83 3.11 -2.05
CA HIS A 52 -13.60 1.99 -1.55
C HIS A 52 -15.04 2.42 -1.26
N LYS A 53 -16.00 1.52 -1.48
CA LYS A 53 -17.43 1.80 -1.29
C LYS A 53 -17.78 2.22 0.15
N ASP A 54 -17.26 1.48 1.13
CA ASP A 54 -17.64 1.67 2.54
C ASP A 54 -16.74 2.68 3.28
N TYR A 55 -15.51 2.88 2.80
CA TYR A 55 -14.49 3.70 3.48
C TYR A 55 -14.18 5.00 2.74
N GLY A 56 -14.70 5.19 1.53
CA GLY A 56 -14.38 6.32 0.68
C GLY A 56 -12.93 6.29 0.18
N VAL A 57 -12.25 7.43 0.22
CA VAL A 57 -10.86 7.56 -0.26
C VAL A 57 -9.91 7.01 0.79
N ILE A 58 -9.18 5.95 0.46
CA ILE A 58 -8.22 5.30 1.36
C ILE A 58 -6.78 5.80 1.12
N TYR A 59 -6.51 6.25 -0.10
CA TYR A 59 -5.23 6.82 -0.48
C TYR A 59 -5.46 7.88 -1.55
N ASP A 60 -4.87 9.05 -1.38
CA ASP A 60 -4.75 10.06 -2.43
C ASP A 60 -3.28 10.50 -2.49
N ILE A 61 -2.68 10.42 -3.66
CA ILE A 61 -1.28 10.80 -3.87
C ILE A 61 -1.03 12.26 -3.48
N ARG A 62 -2.07 13.10 -3.46
CA ARG A 62 -1.97 14.53 -3.11
C ARG A 62 -1.94 14.79 -1.61
N GLU A 63 -2.21 13.79 -0.76
CA GLU A 63 -2.11 13.95 0.68
C GLU A 63 -0.65 14.12 1.12
N THR A 64 -0.41 15.07 2.04
CA THR A 64 0.94 15.44 2.51
C THR A 64 1.71 14.26 3.10
N SER A 65 1.01 13.31 3.74
CA SER A 65 1.58 12.05 4.25
C SER A 65 2.16 11.16 3.14
N ASN A 66 1.64 11.26 1.91
CA ASN A 66 2.05 10.49 0.75
C ASN A 66 3.08 11.23 -0.12
N ARG A 67 3.63 12.36 0.35
CA ARG A 67 4.58 13.20 -0.41
C ARG A 67 5.81 12.43 -0.91
N LYS A 68 6.27 11.41 -0.19
CA LYS A 68 7.38 10.54 -0.64
C LYS A 68 7.04 9.80 -1.94
N ASP A 69 5.78 9.44 -2.14
CA ASP A 69 5.30 8.77 -3.35
C ASP A 69 5.15 9.76 -4.52
N ILE A 70 4.87 11.04 -4.25
CA ILE A 70 4.90 12.13 -5.25
C ILE A 70 6.33 12.37 -5.76
N LEU A 71 7.30 12.37 -4.84
CA LEU A 71 8.71 12.64 -5.16
C LEU A 71 9.41 11.47 -5.85
N TYR A 72 8.87 10.25 -5.74
CA TYR A 72 9.30 9.11 -6.54
C TYR A 72 8.68 9.22 -7.94
N GLU A 73 9.30 10.02 -8.81
CA GLU A 73 9.01 10.01 -10.24
C GLU A 73 9.97 9.06 -10.97
N PRO A 74 9.57 7.81 -11.30
CA PRO A 74 10.26 7.04 -12.31
C PRO A 74 10.37 7.85 -13.61
N LYS A 75 11.51 7.72 -14.30
CA LYS A 75 11.84 8.45 -15.54
C LYS A 75 10.61 8.53 -16.45
N ARG A 76 10.20 9.77 -16.76
CA ARG A 76 8.89 10.16 -17.34
C ARG A 76 8.63 9.67 -18.77
N ASP A 77 9.46 8.78 -19.30
CA ASP A 77 9.48 8.57 -20.74
C ASP A 77 8.17 7.99 -21.29
N LYS A 78 7.35 7.26 -20.50
CA LYS A 78 5.99 6.81 -20.86
C LYS A 78 5.10 6.55 -19.62
N VAL A 79 4.42 7.57 -19.08
CA VAL A 79 3.55 7.40 -17.90
C VAL A 79 2.10 7.06 -18.31
N HIS A 80 1.64 5.85 -18.02
CA HIS A 80 0.23 5.49 -18.12
C HIS A 80 -0.47 5.77 -16.78
N ARG A 81 -1.34 6.78 -16.71
CA ARG A 81 -2.14 7.09 -15.50
C ARG A 81 -3.22 6.03 -15.28
N LYS A 82 -3.40 5.55 -14.05
CA LYS A 82 -4.53 4.67 -13.67
C LYS A 82 -5.07 5.05 -12.29
N VAL A 83 -6.38 5.19 -12.19
CA VAL A 83 -7.09 5.26 -10.91
C VAL A 83 -7.56 3.84 -10.59
N LEU A 84 -7.27 3.35 -9.38
CA LEU A 84 -7.75 2.04 -8.93
C LEU A 84 -9.06 2.23 -8.17
N GLN A 85 -10.14 1.71 -8.72
CA GLN A 85 -11.38 1.49 -7.99
C GLN A 85 -11.30 0.12 -7.33
N ILE A 86 -11.20 0.09 -5.99
CA ILE A 86 -11.21 -1.16 -5.23
C ILE A 86 -12.64 -1.38 -4.77
N SER A 87 -13.42 -2.06 -5.61
CA SER A 87 -14.67 -2.69 -5.21
C SER A 87 -14.31 -4.05 -4.62
N LEU A 88 -13.90 -4.09 -3.35
CA LEU A 88 -13.89 -5.35 -2.61
C LEU A 88 -15.35 -5.79 -2.49
N LEU A 89 -15.64 -7.00 -2.97
CA LEU A 89 -16.94 -7.66 -2.93
C LEU A 89 -17.55 -7.52 -1.53
#